data_AF-A0A521WQY3-F1
#
_entry.id   AF-A0A521WQY3-F1
#
_cell.length_a   1.000
_cell.length_b   1.000
_cell.length_c   1.000
_cell.angle_alpha   90.00
_cell.angle_beta   90.00
_cell.angle_gamma   90.00
#
_symmetry.space_group_name_H-M   'P 1'
#
loop_
_entity.id
_entity.type
_entity.pdbx_description
1 polymer ?
#
loop_
_entity_poly.entity_id
_entity_poly.type
_entity_poly.pdbx_seq_one_letter_code
_entity_poly.pdbx_strand_id
1 'polypeptide(L)'
;MRKAVSKSREGIAPGEYYHVFNRGAHRQTIFKDKRDWHRFLFNVLFLQSPHQFKNLSRITESFIPEIGFSVPNEDIESIIESRFVEVVCFCLMSNHFHLLVKETIEGGMARYMQRVSDGYTKYYNTKYETSGHVFQGPYKAVHVKTDSQLLYASAYIHRNPSDIREWSGKEFEYPWSSLQDFSDANRWGGLIVPEIITGQFAITAKSNYADFVKTTSKKLLAEELEGIIL
;
A
#
# COMPACT_ATOMS: atom_id res chain seq x y z
N MET A 1 5.76 -23.97 29.10
CA MET A 1 5.56 -23.82 27.64
C MET A 1 6.04 -22.44 27.21
N ARG A 2 7.23 -22.33 26.61
CA ARG A 2 7.73 -21.06 26.05
C ARG A 2 7.12 -20.88 24.67
N LYS A 3 6.29 -19.84 24.48
CA LYS A 3 5.85 -19.41 23.15
C LYS A 3 7.10 -19.05 22.34
N ALA A 4 7.25 -19.65 21.17
CA ALA A 4 8.25 -19.22 20.20
C ALA A 4 7.89 -17.78 19.78
N VAL A 5 8.68 -16.82 20.26
CA VAL A 5 8.67 -15.46 19.71
C VAL A 5 9.27 -15.59 18.32
N SER A 6 8.46 -15.35 17.28
CA SER A 6 8.99 -15.26 15.92
C SER A 6 10.05 -14.17 15.94
N LYS A 7 11.28 -14.50 15.52
CA LYS A 7 12.32 -13.50 15.24
C LYS A 7 11.65 -12.38 14.43
N SER A 8 11.51 -11.20 15.03
CA SER A 8 11.25 -9.99 14.26
C SER A 8 12.31 -9.94 13.17
N ARG A 9 11.92 -9.53 11.95
CA ARG A 9 12.91 -9.24 10.93
C ARG A 9 13.79 -8.14 11.50
N GLU A 10 15.06 -8.45 11.78
CA GLU A 10 16.02 -7.50 12.34
C GLU A 10 15.96 -6.21 11.51
N GLY A 11 15.73 -5.07 12.18
CA GLY A 11 15.82 -3.74 11.57
C GLY A 11 14.52 -3.02 11.21
N ILE A 12 13.33 -3.56 11.55
CA ILE A 12 12.08 -2.77 11.50
C ILE A 12 11.86 -2.07 12.86
N ALA A 13 11.60 -0.77 12.84
CA ALA A 13 11.37 0.03 14.03
C ALA A 13 10.24 1.05 13.86
N PRO A 14 9.54 1.42 14.95
CA PRO A 14 8.55 2.49 14.95
C PRO A 14 9.15 3.85 14.55
N GLY A 15 8.37 4.66 13.84
CA GLY A 15 8.78 5.95 13.31
C GLY A 15 9.47 5.89 11.95
N GLU A 16 9.98 4.71 11.57
CA GLU A 16 10.73 4.50 10.33
C GLU A 16 9.83 4.11 9.15
N TYR A 17 10.31 4.38 7.94
CA TYR A 17 9.58 4.16 6.68
C TYR A 17 10.10 2.95 5.91
N TYR A 18 9.20 2.22 5.27
CA TYR A 18 9.52 1.03 4.50
C TYR A 18 8.76 0.97 3.19
N HIS A 19 9.48 0.66 2.12
CA HIS A 19 8.89 0.21 0.87
C HIS A 19 8.54 -1.28 1.02
N VAL A 20 7.25 -1.58 1.05
CA VAL A 20 6.70 -2.91 1.26
C VAL A 20 6.04 -3.42 0.00
N PHE A 21 6.39 -4.62 -0.43
CA PHE A 21 5.86 -5.19 -1.65
C PHE A 21 5.81 -6.71 -1.62
N ASN A 22 4.92 -7.26 -2.42
CA ASN A 22 4.87 -8.70 -2.70
C ASN A 22 4.23 -8.93 -4.06
N ARG A 23 4.41 -10.14 -4.60
CA ARG A 23 3.90 -10.56 -5.90
C ARG A 23 3.24 -11.92 -5.82
N GLY A 24 2.37 -12.21 -6.77
CA GLY A 24 1.78 -13.53 -6.94
C GLY A 24 2.86 -14.60 -7.09
N ALA A 25 2.63 -15.75 -6.44
CA ALA A 25 3.47 -16.93 -6.61
C ALA A 25 3.56 -17.28 -8.11
N HIS A 26 4.76 -17.62 -8.58
CA HIS A 26 5.03 -17.86 -10.01
C HIS A 26 4.60 -16.69 -10.92
N ARG A 27 4.61 -15.46 -10.40
CA ARG A 27 4.18 -14.23 -11.10
C ARG A 27 2.71 -14.24 -11.55
N GLN A 28 1.88 -15.10 -10.95
CA GLN A 28 0.47 -15.24 -11.30
C GLN A 28 -0.31 -13.93 -11.07
N THR A 29 -1.35 -13.73 -11.87
CA THR A 29 -2.35 -12.69 -11.60
C THR A 29 -3.08 -13.01 -10.29
N ILE A 30 -3.03 -12.07 -9.35
CA ILE A 30 -3.68 -12.19 -8.05
C ILE A 30 -5.04 -11.50 -8.02
N PHE A 31 -5.27 -10.49 -8.89
CA PHE A 31 -6.55 -9.82 -9.05
C PHE A 31 -7.17 -10.20 -10.40
N LYS A 32 -8.08 -11.17 -10.39
CA LYS A 32 -8.72 -11.73 -11.60
C LYS A 32 -10.02 -11.02 -11.95
N ASP A 33 -10.72 -10.46 -10.97
CA ASP A 33 -11.91 -9.64 -11.20
C ASP A 33 -11.96 -8.41 -10.28
N LYS A 34 -12.94 -7.52 -10.48
CA LYS A 34 -13.09 -6.28 -9.70
C LYS A 34 -13.23 -6.51 -8.20
N ARG A 35 -13.84 -7.62 -7.76
CA ARG A 35 -14.01 -7.92 -6.33
C ARG A 35 -12.69 -8.22 -5.66
N ASP A 36 -11.73 -8.79 -6.39
CA ASP A 36 -10.38 -9.00 -5.87
C ASP A 36 -9.67 -7.67 -5.59
N TRP A 37 -9.76 -6.75 -6.54
CA TRP A 37 -9.19 -5.41 -6.40
C TRP A 37 -9.83 -4.65 -5.24
N HIS A 38 -11.17 -4.64 -5.13
CA HIS A 38 -11.87 -4.03 -4.01
C HIS A 38 -11.47 -4.67 -2.69
N ARG A 39 -11.38 -6.00 -2.64
CA ARG A 39 -11.01 -6.72 -1.43
C ARG A 39 -9.60 -6.37 -0.97
N PHE A 40 -8.63 -6.35 -1.89
CA PHE A 40 -7.25 -6.04 -1.53
C PHE A 40 -7.07 -4.57 -1.16
N LEU A 41 -7.71 -3.65 -1.90
CA LEU A 41 -7.73 -2.23 -1.57
C LEU A 41 -8.32 -1.99 -0.16
N PHE A 42 -9.43 -2.65 0.17
CA PHE A 42 -9.99 -2.61 1.52
C PHE A 42 -8.98 -3.10 2.55
N ASN A 43 -8.31 -4.24 2.29
CA ASN A 43 -7.32 -4.77 3.22
C ASN A 43 -6.21 -3.75 3.50
N VAL A 44 -5.69 -3.10 2.45
CA VAL A 44 -4.63 -2.08 2.57
C VAL A 44 -5.11 -0.90 3.40
N LEU A 45 -6.31 -0.39 3.13
CA LEU A 45 -6.83 0.83 3.75
C LEU A 45 -7.36 0.60 5.18
N PHE A 46 -8.07 -0.48 5.46
CA PHE A 46 -8.83 -0.60 6.71
C PHE A 46 -8.26 -1.61 7.71
N LEU A 47 -7.32 -2.49 7.30
CA LEU A 47 -6.73 -3.46 8.24
C LEU A 47 -5.46 -2.94 8.93
N GLN A 48 -5.29 -1.61 8.92
CA GLN A 48 -4.18 -0.91 9.57
C GLN A 48 -4.17 -1.07 11.09
N SER A 49 -5.27 -1.45 11.74
CA SER A 49 -5.38 -1.58 13.20
C SER A 49 -5.92 -2.95 13.65
N PRO A 50 -6.01 -3.23 14.97
CA PRO A 50 -6.67 -4.43 15.50
C PRO A 50 -8.17 -4.53 15.18
N HIS A 51 -8.80 -3.45 14.71
CA HIS A 51 -10.24 -3.37 14.44
C HIS A 51 -10.75 -4.55 13.60
N GLN A 52 -11.92 -5.10 13.93
CA GLN A 52 -12.48 -6.27 13.26
C GLN A 52 -13.77 -5.94 12.54
N PHE A 53 -13.80 -6.21 11.24
CA PHE A 53 -15.00 -6.05 10.43
C PHE A 53 -15.85 -7.30 10.43
N LYS A 54 -17.13 -7.15 10.79
CA LYS A 54 -18.16 -8.16 10.51
C LYS A 54 -18.61 -8.02 9.05
N ASN A 55 -19.01 -9.12 8.43
CA ASN A 55 -19.56 -9.12 7.06
C ASN A 55 -18.62 -8.49 6.01
N LEU A 56 -17.31 -8.68 6.17
CA LEU A 56 -16.29 -8.05 5.34
C LEU A 56 -16.53 -8.23 3.83
N SER A 57 -17.01 -9.40 3.38
CA SER A 57 -17.37 -9.64 1.97
C SER A 57 -18.41 -8.65 1.47
N ARG A 58 -19.48 -8.41 2.25
CA ARG A 58 -20.56 -7.47 1.88
C ARG A 58 -20.04 -6.04 1.77
N ILE A 59 -19.18 -5.61 2.70
CA ILE A 59 -18.58 -4.26 2.68
C ILE A 59 -17.74 -4.07 1.42
N THR A 60 -16.92 -5.07 1.07
CA THR A 60 -16.06 -4.97 -0.12
C THR A 60 -16.83 -5.08 -1.44
N GLU A 61 -17.98 -5.75 -1.44
CA GLU A 61 -18.84 -5.85 -2.62
C GLU A 61 -19.69 -4.58 -2.84
N SER A 62 -19.94 -3.79 -1.80
CA SER A 62 -20.65 -2.52 -1.89
C SER A 62 -19.77 -1.33 -2.28
N PHE A 63 -18.55 -1.57 -2.79
CA PHE A 63 -17.66 -0.51 -3.24
C PHE A 63 -18.26 0.27 -4.42
N ILE A 64 -18.28 1.59 -4.31
CA ILE A 64 -18.74 2.51 -5.36
C ILE A 64 -17.58 3.46 -5.66
N PRO A 65 -17.07 3.58 -6.90
CA PRO A 65 -15.88 4.38 -7.21
C PRO A 65 -15.91 5.82 -6.71
N GLU A 66 -17.08 6.46 -6.73
CA GLU A 66 -17.27 7.86 -6.33
C GLU A 66 -17.39 8.06 -4.82
N ILE A 67 -17.72 7.00 -4.06
CA ILE A 67 -18.03 7.05 -2.62
C ILE A 67 -16.99 6.27 -1.80
N GLY A 68 -16.39 5.24 -2.36
CA GLY A 68 -15.50 4.30 -1.68
C GLY A 68 -16.26 3.15 -1.01
N PHE A 69 -15.80 2.77 0.18
CA PHE A 69 -16.40 1.70 0.99
C PHE A 69 -17.36 2.31 2.01
N SER A 70 -18.51 1.66 2.20
CA SER A 70 -19.47 2.05 3.24
C SER A 70 -18.98 1.57 4.61
N VAL A 71 -18.08 2.34 5.23
CA VAL A 71 -17.56 2.12 6.58
C VAL A 71 -17.97 3.31 7.47
N PRO A 72 -18.54 3.07 8.67
CA PRO A 72 -18.85 4.15 9.61
C PRO A 72 -17.63 5.00 9.95
N ASN A 73 -17.82 6.31 10.11
CA ASN A 73 -16.71 7.22 10.47
C ASN A 73 -16.08 6.86 11.82
N GLU A 74 -16.87 6.38 12.79
CA GLU A 74 -16.36 5.90 14.09
C GLU A 74 -15.38 4.73 13.95
N ASP A 75 -15.60 3.82 13.00
CA ASP A 75 -14.69 2.71 12.72
C ASP A 75 -13.40 3.24 12.06
N ILE A 76 -13.52 4.23 11.17
CA ILE A 76 -12.36 4.89 10.53
C ILE A 76 -11.52 5.61 11.59
N GLU A 77 -12.13 6.42 12.45
CA GLU A 77 -11.44 7.13 13.54
C GLU A 77 -10.75 6.13 14.49
N SER A 78 -11.44 5.07 14.90
CA SER A 78 -10.86 4.01 15.73
C SER A 78 -9.67 3.31 15.07
N ILE A 79 -9.72 3.07 13.75
CA ILE A 79 -8.60 2.53 12.99
C ILE A 79 -7.43 3.51 13.02
N ILE A 80 -7.70 4.79 12.75
CA ILE A 80 -6.69 5.84 12.69
C ILE A 80 -5.95 5.98 14.03
N GLU A 81 -6.66 5.96 15.15
CA GLU A 81 -6.11 6.11 16.49
C GLU A 81 -5.28 4.91 16.95
N SER A 82 -5.64 3.69 16.51
CA SER A 82 -5.04 2.44 16.99
C SER A 82 -4.20 1.70 15.94
N ARG A 83 -3.86 2.36 14.83
CA ARG A 83 -3.15 1.76 13.70
C ARG A 83 -1.76 1.26 14.09
N PHE A 84 -1.38 0.14 13.49
CA PHE A 84 -0.08 -0.49 13.51
C PHE A 84 0.95 0.19 12.59
N VAL A 85 0.44 0.82 11.52
CA VAL A 85 1.23 1.49 10.48
C VAL A 85 0.44 2.68 9.95
N GLU A 86 1.13 3.70 9.45
CA GLU A 86 0.56 4.73 8.57
C GLU A 86 0.87 4.34 7.12
N VAL A 87 -0.15 4.23 6.27
CA VAL A 87 0.04 4.06 4.83
C VAL A 87 0.30 5.44 4.22
N VAL A 88 1.49 5.66 3.67
CA VAL A 88 1.86 6.91 3.00
C VAL A 88 1.33 6.89 1.56
N CYS A 89 1.62 5.83 0.82
CA CYS A 89 1.14 5.67 -0.54
C CYS A 89 1.03 4.20 -0.95
N PHE A 90 0.29 3.92 -2.03
CA PHE A 90 0.22 2.58 -2.60
C PHE A 90 0.06 2.60 -4.12
N CYS A 91 0.42 1.47 -4.73
CA CYS A 91 0.03 1.09 -6.09
C CYS A 91 -0.23 -0.41 -6.15
N LEU A 92 -1.41 -0.79 -6.60
CA LEU A 92 -1.80 -2.18 -6.79
C LEU A 92 -1.71 -2.52 -8.28
N MET A 93 -1.13 -3.67 -8.60
CA MET A 93 -0.96 -4.19 -9.96
C MET A 93 -1.60 -5.58 -10.04
N SER A 94 -1.94 -6.05 -11.25
CA SER A 94 -2.72 -7.30 -11.39
C SER A 94 -2.05 -8.53 -10.75
N ASN A 95 -0.73 -8.56 -10.67
CA ASN A 95 0.07 -9.66 -10.12
C ASN A 95 0.98 -9.26 -8.95
N HIS A 96 0.96 -8.02 -8.47
CA HIS A 96 1.80 -7.55 -7.36
C HIS A 96 1.28 -6.25 -6.75
N PHE A 97 1.86 -5.81 -5.63
CA PHE A 97 1.52 -4.52 -5.02
C PHE A 97 2.77 -3.88 -4.42
N HIS A 98 2.71 -2.56 -4.29
CA HIS A 98 3.72 -1.74 -3.62
C HIS A 98 3.04 -0.77 -2.64
N LEU A 99 3.55 -0.71 -1.42
CA LEU A 99 3.11 0.18 -0.35
C LEU A 99 4.33 0.95 0.17
N LEU A 100 4.13 2.22 0.51
CA LEU A 100 5.05 2.96 1.37
C LEU A 100 4.38 3.11 2.73
N VAL A 101 4.99 2.55 3.76
CA VAL A 101 4.39 2.50 5.10
C VAL A 101 5.36 3.00 6.14
N LYS A 102 4.85 3.65 7.18
CA LYS A 102 5.59 3.98 8.39
C LYS A 102 5.10 3.08 9.52
N GLU A 103 5.99 2.43 10.24
CA GLU A 103 5.58 1.66 11.42
C GLU A 103 5.26 2.61 12.57
N THR A 104 4.14 2.44 13.26
CA THR A 104 3.75 3.30 14.41
C THR A 104 4.05 2.67 15.75
N ILE A 105 4.08 1.33 15.82
CA ILE A 105 4.34 0.56 17.03
C ILE A 105 5.19 -0.67 16.72
N GLU A 106 5.98 -1.14 17.69
CA GLU A 106 6.92 -2.24 17.46
C GLU A 106 6.19 -3.51 16.98
N GLY A 107 6.64 -4.05 15.84
CA GLY A 107 6.04 -5.22 15.19
C GLY A 107 4.69 -4.93 14.53
N GLY A 108 4.31 -3.66 14.41
CA GLY A 108 3.11 -3.18 13.73
C GLY A 108 3.08 -3.58 12.26
N MET A 109 4.18 -3.45 11.54
CA MET A 109 4.25 -3.83 10.12
C MET A 109 4.01 -5.33 9.92
N ALA A 110 4.53 -6.18 10.81
CA ALA A 110 4.28 -7.62 10.76
C ALA A 110 2.80 -7.95 11.01
N ARG A 111 2.16 -7.33 12.01
CA ARG A 111 0.73 -7.49 12.28
C ARG A 111 -0.13 -7.01 11.12
N TYR A 112 0.17 -5.84 10.57
CA TYR A 112 -0.51 -5.27 9.43
C TYR A 112 -0.42 -6.19 8.20
N MET A 113 0.80 -6.56 7.80
CA MET A 113 1.00 -7.37 6.61
C MET A 113 0.47 -8.79 6.74
N GLN A 114 0.44 -9.35 7.95
CA GLN A 114 -0.26 -10.60 8.22
C GLN A 114 -1.76 -10.47 7.92
N ARG A 115 -2.41 -9.41 8.42
CA ARG A 115 -3.84 -9.18 8.19
C ARG A 115 -4.15 -8.93 6.71
N VAL A 116 -3.32 -8.13 6.02
CA VAL A 116 -3.48 -7.84 4.59
C VAL A 116 -3.28 -9.10 3.74
N SER A 117 -2.15 -9.79 3.90
CA SER A 117 -1.74 -10.89 3.03
C SER A 117 -2.49 -12.18 3.32
N ASP A 118 -2.63 -12.55 4.61
CA ASP A 118 -3.33 -13.79 4.98
C ASP A 118 -4.83 -13.61 4.81
N GLY A 119 -5.37 -12.44 5.12
CA GLY A 119 -6.77 -12.09 4.90
C GLY A 119 -7.15 -12.19 3.42
N TYR A 120 -6.27 -11.72 2.52
CA TYR A 120 -6.47 -11.87 1.09
C TYR A 120 -6.28 -13.30 0.61
N THR A 121 -5.24 -14.00 1.07
CA THR A 121 -4.97 -15.40 0.70
C THR A 121 -6.14 -16.31 1.04
N LYS A 122 -6.74 -16.14 2.23
CA LYS A 122 -7.94 -16.87 2.65
C LYS A 122 -9.12 -16.57 1.73
N TYR A 123 -9.40 -15.29 1.48
CA TYR A 123 -10.45 -14.88 0.55
C TYR A 123 -10.27 -15.48 -0.85
N TYR A 124 -9.07 -15.36 -1.42
CA TYR A 124 -8.74 -15.83 -2.76
C TYR A 124 -8.93 -17.35 -2.86
N ASN A 125 -8.37 -18.10 -1.90
CA ASN A 125 -8.48 -19.56 -1.87
C ASN A 125 -9.93 -20.03 -1.72
N THR A 126 -10.73 -19.37 -0.88
CA THR A 126 -12.17 -19.67 -0.77
C THR A 126 -12.91 -19.34 -2.08
N LYS A 127 -12.67 -18.18 -2.68
CA LYS A 127 -13.37 -17.72 -3.88
C LYS A 127 -13.06 -18.56 -5.12
N TYR A 128 -11.79 -18.95 -5.28
CA TYR A 128 -11.32 -19.70 -6.45
C TYR A 128 -11.20 -21.20 -6.21
N GLU A 129 -11.68 -21.68 -5.06
CA GLU A 129 -11.62 -23.10 -4.67
C GLU A 129 -10.19 -23.68 -4.75
N THR A 130 -9.19 -22.84 -4.43
CA THR A 130 -7.78 -23.22 -4.43
C THR A 130 -7.25 -23.40 -3.00
N SER A 131 -6.04 -23.94 -2.89
CA SER A 131 -5.30 -23.99 -1.63
C SER A 131 -3.84 -23.60 -1.84
N GLY A 132 -3.15 -23.26 -0.75
CA GLY A 132 -1.73 -22.91 -0.78
C GLY A 132 -1.46 -21.40 -0.90
N HIS A 133 -0.23 -21.09 -1.34
CA HIS A 133 0.30 -19.72 -1.35
C HIS A 133 -0.19 -18.92 -2.56
N VAL A 134 -0.81 -17.77 -2.30
CA VAL A 134 -1.16 -16.79 -3.34
C VAL A 134 0.03 -15.92 -3.70
N PHE A 135 0.82 -15.52 -2.71
CA PHE A 135 2.01 -14.68 -2.85
C PHE A 135 3.32 -15.49 -2.86
N GLN A 136 4.40 -14.91 -3.39
CA GLN A 136 5.73 -15.50 -3.45
C GLN A 136 6.44 -15.42 -2.10
N GLY A 137 5.85 -16.08 -1.09
CA GLY A 137 6.35 -16.08 0.29
C GLY A 137 5.96 -14.82 1.07
N PRO A 138 6.66 -14.56 2.20
CA PRO A 138 6.44 -13.38 3.01
C PRO A 138 6.68 -12.08 2.22
N TYR A 139 6.00 -11.00 2.60
CA TYR A 139 6.23 -9.67 2.02
C TYR A 139 7.69 -9.26 2.10
N LYS A 140 8.19 -8.46 1.15
CA LYS A 140 9.48 -7.79 1.26
C LYS A 140 9.27 -6.40 1.87
N ALA A 141 10.24 -5.95 2.66
CA ALA A 141 10.25 -4.61 3.24
C ALA A 141 11.67 -4.07 3.16
N VAL A 142 11.83 -2.90 2.55
CA VAL A 142 13.12 -2.23 2.44
C VAL A 142 13.06 -0.90 3.15
N HIS A 143 14.01 -0.66 4.05
CA HIS A 143 14.09 0.54 4.87
C HIS A 143 14.41 1.77 4.02
N VAL A 144 13.60 2.81 4.18
CA VAL A 144 13.76 4.12 3.57
C VAL A 144 14.36 5.05 4.63
N LYS A 145 15.62 5.46 4.43
CA LYS A 145 16.44 6.07 5.48
C LYS A 145 16.47 7.59 5.46
N THR A 146 16.04 8.20 4.35
CA THR A 146 16.15 9.65 4.13
C THR A 146 14.89 10.18 3.46
N ASP A 147 14.64 11.48 3.62
CA ASP A 147 13.52 12.15 2.95
C ASP A 147 13.63 12.08 1.43
N SER A 148 14.84 12.17 0.87
CA SER A 148 15.09 11.97 -0.57
C SER A 148 14.63 10.57 -1.01
N GLN A 149 15.06 9.53 -0.31
CA GLN A 149 14.63 8.16 -0.61
C GLN A 149 13.12 7.98 -0.45
N LEU A 150 12.51 8.65 0.54
CA LEU A 150 11.07 8.62 0.76
C LEU A 150 10.31 9.21 -0.43
N LEU A 151 10.79 10.35 -0.92
CA LEU A 151 10.25 11.03 -2.07
C LEU A 151 10.41 10.18 -3.35
N TYR A 152 11.62 9.69 -3.64
CA TYR A 152 11.84 8.85 -4.82
C TYR A 152 11.08 7.52 -4.74
N ALA A 153 11.00 6.88 -3.57
CA ALA A 153 10.24 5.65 -3.39
C ALA A 153 8.76 5.87 -3.67
N SER A 154 8.18 6.98 -3.21
CA SER A 154 6.78 7.32 -3.50
C SER A 154 6.53 7.49 -5.01
N ALA A 155 7.42 8.18 -5.72
CA ALA A 155 7.33 8.34 -7.17
C ALA A 155 7.54 7.02 -7.92
N TYR A 156 8.46 6.16 -7.47
CA TYR A 156 8.61 4.83 -8.03
C TYR A 156 7.31 4.04 -7.92
N ILE A 157 6.71 4.00 -6.74
CA ILE A 157 5.45 3.29 -6.48
C ILE A 157 4.36 3.77 -7.43
N HIS A 158 4.17 5.08 -7.54
CA HIS A 158 3.13 5.68 -8.38
C HIS A 158 3.38 5.56 -9.89
N ARG A 159 4.60 5.23 -10.32
CA ARG A 159 4.95 4.99 -11.73
C ARG A 159 4.87 3.54 -12.17
N ASN A 160 4.57 2.60 -11.27
CA ASN A 160 4.35 1.20 -11.66
C ASN A 160 3.29 1.04 -12.78
N PRO A 161 2.19 1.83 -12.84
CA PRO A 161 1.21 1.72 -13.91
C PRO A 161 1.81 2.03 -15.30
N SER A 162 2.91 2.79 -15.39
CA SER A 162 3.57 3.13 -16.66
C SER A 162 4.03 1.90 -17.46
N ASP A 163 4.22 0.76 -16.79
CA ASP A 163 4.62 -0.51 -17.41
C ASP A 163 3.45 -1.21 -18.12
N ILE A 164 2.22 -0.78 -17.85
CA ILE A 164 1.03 -1.22 -18.56
C ILE A 164 0.79 -0.23 -19.71
N ARG A 165 0.80 -0.72 -20.94
CA ARG A 165 0.66 0.10 -22.16
C ARG A 165 -0.53 1.07 -22.12
N GLU A 166 -1.66 0.65 -21.56
CA GLU A 166 -2.88 1.47 -21.43
C GLU A 166 -2.71 2.68 -20.49
N TRP A 167 -1.84 2.55 -19.48
CA TRP A 167 -1.65 3.52 -18.40
C TRP A 167 -0.37 4.35 -18.53
N SER A 168 0.45 4.06 -19.55
CA SER A 168 1.67 4.83 -19.83
C SER A 168 1.34 6.29 -20.14
N GLY A 169 1.83 7.22 -19.31
CA GLY A 169 1.52 8.65 -19.39
C GLY A 169 0.16 9.04 -18.80
N LYS A 170 -0.56 8.10 -18.18
CA LYS A 170 -1.88 8.29 -17.55
C LYS A 170 -1.89 7.76 -16.11
N GLU A 171 -0.74 7.76 -15.45
CA GLU A 171 -0.57 7.18 -14.11
C GLU A 171 -1.52 7.83 -13.09
N PHE A 172 -1.83 9.12 -13.26
CA PHE A 172 -2.74 9.88 -12.40
C PHE A 172 -4.21 9.43 -12.51
N GLU A 173 -4.57 8.78 -13.62
CA GLU A 173 -5.92 8.23 -13.85
C GLU A 173 -6.04 6.78 -13.38
N TYR A 174 -4.94 6.15 -12.95
CA TYR A 174 -4.93 4.74 -12.59
C TYR A 174 -5.68 4.50 -11.26
N PRO A 175 -6.84 3.81 -11.29
CA PRO A 175 -7.77 3.80 -10.15
C PRO A 175 -7.22 3.05 -8.92
N TRP A 176 -6.25 2.16 -9.13
CA TRP A 176 -5.66 1.31 -8.10
C TRP A 176 -4.33 1.83 -7.57
N SER A 177 -4.05 3.12 -7.76
CA SER A 177 -2.96 3.83 -7.11
C SER A 177 -3.49 4.97 -6.26
N SER A 178 -2.70 5.37 -5.27
CA SER A 178 -2.97 6.56 -4.46
C SER A 178 -2.44 7.86 -5.07
N LEU A 179 -1.90 7.86 -6.30
CA LEU A 179 -1.29 9.06 -6.91
C LEU A 179 -2.28 10.23 -7.00
N GLN A 180 -3.52 9.97 -7.40
CA GLN A 180 -4.57 10.99 -7.46
C GLN A 180 -4.92 11.60 -6.10
N ASP A 181 -4.64 10.88 -5.01
CA ASP A 181 -4.93 11.30 -3.63
C ASP A 181 -3.86 12.24 -3.05
N PHE A 182 -2.83 12.58 -3.84
CA PHE A 182 -1.77 13.54 -3.49
C PHE A 182 -2.07 14.95 -4.05
N SER A 183 -3.27 15.14 -4.60
CA SER A 183 -3.85 16.44 -4.97
C SER A 183 -4.80 16.94 -3.87
N ASP A 184 -5.44 18.08 -4.08
CA ASP A 184 -6.29 18.73 -3.06
C ASP A 184 -7.46 17.86 -2.55
N ALA A 185 -7.80 16.76 -3.24
CA ALA A 185 -8.81 15.79 -2.82
C ALA A 185 -8.21 14.39 -2.58
N ASN A 186 -8.12 13.98 -1.31
CA ASN A 186 -7.74 12.63 -0.90
C ASN A 186 -9.00 11.76 -0.72
N ARG A 187 -9.21 10.75 -1.57
CA ARG A 187 -10.40 9.86 -1.52
C ARG A 187 -10.52 9.06 -0.23
N TRP A 188 -9.42 8.83 0.48
CA TRP A 188 -9.35 7.90 1.60
C TRP A 188 -9.20 8.61 2.95
N GLY A 189 -9.20 9.95 2.97
CA GLY A 189 -8.99 10.74 4.18
C GLY A 189 -7.73 10.29 4.94
N GLY A 190 -7.81 10.27 6.28
CA GLY A 190 -6.67 9.89 7.13
C GLY A 190 -6.26 8.41 7.08
N LEU A 191 -6.90 7.57 6.26
CA LEU A 191 -6.44 6.20 6.03
C LEU A 191 -5.16 6.16 5.17
N ILE A 192 -4.85 7.23 4.44
CA ILE A 192 -3.52 7.45 3.88
C ILE A 192 -2.98 8.81 4.33
N VAL A 193 -1.66 8.98 4.30
CA VAL A 193 -0.97 10.16 4.85
C VAL A 193 -0.06 10.82 3.79
N PRO A 194 -0.63 11.34 2.68
CA PRO A 194 0.13 11.95 1.57
C PRO A 194 0.95 13.17 1.99
N GLU A 195 0.56 13.86 3.06
CA GLU A 195 1.24 15.04 3.63
C GLU A 195 2.69 14.78 4.03
N ILE A 196 3.06 13.53 4.32
CA ILE A 196 4.45 13.12 4.58
C ILE A 196 5.34 13.37 3.34
N ILE A 197 4.77 13.30 2.15
CA ILE A 197 5.47 13.55 0.88
C ILE A 197 5.20 14.97 0.41
N THR A 198 3.94 15.40 0.34
CA THR A 198 3.59 16.72 -0.21
C THR A 198 4.12 17.86 0.65
N GLY A 199 4.29 17.65 1.96
CA GLY A 199 4.94 18.60 2.88
C GLY A 199 6.39 18.92 2.51
N GLN A 200 7.10 18.01 1.82
CA GLN A 200 8.47 18.26 1.34
C GLN A 200 8.52 19.30 0.20
N PHE A 201 7.41 19.53 -0.50
CA PHE A 201 7.29 20.51 -1.58
C PHE A 201 6.85 21.90 -1.11
N ALA A 202 6.26 22.00 0.10
CA ALA A 202 5.88 23.29 0.68
C ALA A 202 7.08 24.23 0.86
N ILE A 203 8.30 23.69 0.95
CA ILE A 203 9.54 24.44 1.11
C ILE A 203 10.09 24.98 -0.23
N THR A 204 9.78 24.34 -1.37
CA THR A 204 10.51 24.56 -2.63
C THR A 204 9.81 25.44 -3.67
N ALA A 205 8.54 25.82 -3.48
CA ALA A 205 7.76 26.80 -4.28
C ALA A 205 7.75 26.63 -5.82
N LYS A 206 8.42 25.62 -6.39
CA LYS A 206 8.70 25.50 -7.83
C LYS A 206 8.16 24.21 -8.47
N SER A 207 7.60 23.28 -7.70
CA SER A 207 6.98 22.05 -8.22
C SER A 207 6.01 21.44 -7.22
N ASN A 208 4.92 20.85 -7.70
CA ASN A 208 4.07 19.97 -6.89
C ASN A 208 4.49 18.49 -7.06
N TYR A 209 3.97 17.61 -6.21
CA TYR A 209 4.32 16.19 -6.26
C TYR A 209 3.94 15.51 -7.58
N ALA A 210 2.80 15.87 -8.20
CA ALA A 210 2.39 15.27 -9.46
C ALA A 210 3.37 15.57 -10.60
N ASP A 211 3.92 16.78 -10.64
CA ASP A 211 4.97 17.17 -11.59
C ASP A 211 6.28 16.43 -11.32
N PHE A 212 6.63 16.24 -10.05
CA PHE A 212 7.80 15.43 -9.67
C PHE A 212 7.68 13.98 -10.18
N VAL A 213 6.53 13.34 -9.99
CA VAL A 213 6.28 11.96 -10.48
C VAL A 213 6.40 11.89 -12.00
N LYS A 214 5.87 12.88 -12.73
CA LYS A 214 5.90 12.92 -14.20
C LYS A 214 7.31 13.16 -14.76
N THR A 215 8.08 14.05 -14.13
CA THR A 215 9.36 14.53 -14.67
C THR A 215 10.57 13.72 -14.21
N THR A 216 10.47 13.02 -13.08
CA THR A 216 11.53 12.14 -12.61
C THR A 216 11.78 11.04 -13.65
N SER A 217 13.02 10.76 -14.02
CA SER A 217 13.33 9.68 -14.98
C SER A 217 13.38 8.31 -14.30
N LYS A 218 13.06 7.23 -15.02
CA LYS A 218 13.21 5.86 -14.48
C LYS A 218 14.66 5.56 -14.09
N LYS A 219 15.62 6.14 -14.82
CA LYS A 219 17.05 6.04 -14.52
C LYS A 219 17.38 6.66 -13.16
N LEU A 220 16.93 7.89 -12.92
CA LEU A 220 17.14 8.58 -11.65
C LEU A 220 16.50 7.84 -10.48
N LEU A 221 15.30 7.28 -10.66
CA LEU A 221 14.68 6.42 -9.65
C LEU A 221 15.54 5.21 -9.33
N ALA A 222 16.09 4.53 -10.34
CA ALA A 222 16.93 3.36 -10.13
C ALA A 222 18.25 3.71 -9.42
N GLU A 223 18.83 4.88 -9.70
CA GLU A 223 20.04 5.38 -9.06
C GLU A 223 19.80 5.75 -7.58
N GLU A 224 18.76 6.54 -7.30
CA GLU A 224 18.44 7.02 -5.94
C GLU A 224 17.90 5.92 -5.02
N LEU A 225 17.39 4.84 -5.61
CA LEU A 225 16.79 3.71 -4.91
C LEU A 225 17.60 2.43 -5.11
N GLU A 226 18.89 2.54 -5.41
CA GLU A 226 19.80 1.40 -5.45
C GLU A 226 19.76 0.67 -4.10
N GLY A 227 19.34 -0.60 -4.12
CA GLY A 227 19.10 -1.40 -2.92
C GLY A 227 17.73 -1.22 -2.24
N ILE A 228 16.84 -0.34 -2.75
CA ILE A 228 15.49 -0.06 -2.23
C ILE A 228 14.36 -0.59 -3.14
N ILE A 229 14.64 -0.77 -4.43
CA ILE A 229 13.72 -1.38 -5.40
C ILE A 229 14.19 -2.79 -5.81
N LEU A 230 13.23 -3.71 -5.99
CA LEU A 230 13.39 -4.98 -6.72
C LEU A 230 12.22 -5.20 -7.68
#